data_AF-A0A6B0Z0S8-F1
#
_entry.id   AF-A0A6B0Z0S8-F1
#
_cell.length_a   1.000
_cell.length_b   1.000
_cell.length_c   1.000
_cell.angle_alpha   90.00
_cell.angle_beta   90.00
_cell.angle_gamma   90.00
#
_symmetry.space_group_name_H-M   'P 1'
#
loop_
_entity.id
_entity.type
_entity.pdbx_description
1 polymer ?
#
loop_
_entity_poly.entity_id
_entity_poly.type
_entity_poly.pdbx_seq_one_letter_code
_entity_poly.pdbx_strand_id
1 'polypeptide(L)'
;MIAHQLRRGIAKLLWVALILVTIHYPLSISVHAHADYDSSMPSAGEVVSQAPQLVQVWFTQELFRREGQNDLEVYGPDDQRVDQDDAAIDDDDRKLMSVSLQSDLPNGVYTVRWRTLSADDGDEADGEFQFTIQADEPAAETSPTTAPTPAPVKAQPPPTNTVESTETQTMTPPPILDSEDNESPPAPASQTEQGPGIPCLGSAAPALLLLGTVVLAGRRRRLIERRSQGIWRNLSGESS
;
A
#
# COMPACT_ATOMS: atom_id res chain seq x y z
N MET A 1 29.57 -3.52 -59.84
CA MET A 1 28.16 -3.59 -59.37
C MET A 1 27.91 -4.67 -58.31
N ILE A 2 28.60 -5.81 -58.34
CA ILE A 2 28.40 -6.94 -57.39
C ILE A 2 28.73 -6.58 -55.93
N ALA A 3 29.81 -5.82 -55.67
CA ALA A 3 30.20 -5.41 -54.31
C ALA A 3 29.18 -4.50 -53.60
N HIS A 4 28.41 -3.70 -54.34
CA HIS A 4 27.37 -2.84 -53.78
C HIS A 4 26.12 -3.65 -53.38
N GLN A 5 25.83 -4.74 -54.09
CA GLN A 5 24.72 -5.65 -53.76
C GLN A 5 25.02 -6.45 -52.49
N LEU A 6 26.26 -6.92 -52.30
CA LEU A 6 26.68 -7.59 -51.06
C LEU A 6 26.60 -6.66 -49.84
N ARG A 7 27.08 -5.41 -49.96
CA ARG A 7 27.01 -4.43 -48.86
C ARG A 7 25.58 -4.11 -48.42
N ARG A 8 24.64 -4.01 -49.38
CA ARG A 8 23.21 -3.81 -49.10
C ARG A 8 22.57 -5.03 -48.43
N GLY A 9 22.98 -6.25 -48.80
CA GLY A 9 22.51 -7.49 -48.19
C GLY A 9 22.96 -7.64 -46.73
N ILE A 10 24.25 -7.38 -46.46
CA ILE A 10 24.82 -7.44 -45.11
C ILE A 10 24.16 -6.38 -44.21
N ALA A 11 23.97 -5.14 -44.71
CA ALA A 11 23.32 -4.09 -43.95
C ALA A 11 21.88 -4.48 -43.54
N LYS A 12 21.11 -5.12 -44.44
CA LYS A 12 19.76 -5.62 -44.13
C LYS A 12 19.79 -6.74 -43.09
N LEU A 13 20.73 -7.68 -43.20
CA LEU A 13 20.87 -8.77 -42.23
C LEU A 13 21.27 -8.24 -40.84
N LEU A 14 22.16 -7.26 -40.78
CA LEU A 14 22.52 -6.60 -39.51
C LEU A 14 21.34 -5.84 -38.92
N TRP A 15 20.54 -5.17 -39.76
CA TRP A 15 19.32 -4.50 -39.31
C TRP A 15 18.28 -5.49 -38.75
N VAL A 16 18.06 -6.61 -39.44
CA VAL A 16 17.16 -7.68 -38.97
C VAL A 16 17.69 -8.29 -37.66
N ALA A 17 19.00 -8.56 -37.57
CA ALA A 17 19.60 -9.07 -36.33
C ALA A 17 19.46 -8.08 -35.17
N LEU A 18 19.61 -6.78 -35.41
CA LEU A 18 19.43 -5.74 -34.39
C LEU A 18 17.98 -5.64 -33.91
N ILE A 19 17.00 -5.71 -34.82
CA ILE A 19 15.58 -5.81 -34.44
C ILE A 19 15.33 -7.07 -33.60
N LEU A 20 15.87 -8.21 -34.01
CA LEU A 20 15.67 -9.47 -33.30
C LEU A 20 16.28 -9.44 -31.89
N VAL A 21 17.46 -8.83 -31.71
CA VAL A 21 18.07 -8.67 -30.38
C VAL A 21 17.27 -7.70 -29.51
N THR A 22 16.77 -6.59 -30.06
CA THR A 22 15.99 -5.60 -29.28
C THR A 22 14.63 -6.15 -28.82
N ILE A 23 13.98 -7.01 -29.62
CA ILE A 23 12.70 -7.67 -29.24
C ILE A 23 12.89 -8.70 -28.11
N HIS A 24 14.09 -9.28 -27.95
CA HIS A 24 14.37 -10.29 -26.92
C HIS A 24 14.73 -9.72 -25.55
N TYR A 25 14.81 -8.40 -25.40
CA TYR A 25 14.86 -7.77 -24.08
C TYR A 25 13.44 -7.46 -23.65
N PRO A 26 12.76 -8.33 -22.87
CA PRO A 26 11.56 -7.90 -22.19
C PRO A 26 11.95 -6.72 -21.29
N LEU A 27 11.45 -5.53 -21.62
CA LEU A 27 11.32 -4.48 -20.62
C LEU A 27 10.34 -5.04 -19.59
N SER A 28 10.86 -5.47 -18.44
CA SER A 28 10.03 -5.85 -17.29
C SER A 28 9.35 -4.59 -16.78
N ILE A 29 8.19 -4.28 -17.35
CA ILE A 29 7.26 -3.34 -16.74
C ILE A 29 6.57 -4.14 -15.65
N SER A 30 6.89 -3.89 -14.39
CA SER A 30 6.07 -4.37 -13.28
C SER A 30 4.72 -3.68 -13.41
N VAL A 31 3.74 -4.41 -13.91
CA VAL A 31 2.34 -4.02 -13.77
C VAL A 31 1.92 -4.58 -12.42
N HIS A 32 1.84 -3.72 -11.41
CA HIS A 32 0.91 -3.98 -10.31
C HIS A 32 -0.47 -3.89 -10.97
N ALA A 33 -1.02 -5.03 -11.34
CA ALA A 33 -2.46 -5.22 -11.23
C ALA A 33 -2.73 -5.42 -9.73
N HIS A 34 -3.90 -5.27 -9.15
CA HIS A 34 -4.16 -5.36 -7.71
C HIS A 34 -3.72 -4.13 -6.90
N ALA A 35 -4.70 -3.66 -6.11
CA ALA A 35 -4.52 -2.66 -5.07
C ALA A 35 -3.97 -3.32 -3.80
N ASP A 36 -2.70 -3.71 -3.87
CA ASP A 36 -1.96 -4.33 -2.76
C ASP A 36 -1.62 -3.31 -1.67
N TYR A 37 -1.36 -3.81 -0.46
CA TYR A 37 -0.80 -3.03 0.65
C TYR A 37 0.50 -2.32 0.23
N ASP A 38 0.56 -1.00 0.46
CA ASP A 38 1.77 -0.18 0.28
C ASP A 38 2.36 0.22 1.65
N SER A 39 1.56 0.85 2.50
CA SER A 39 1.98 1.29 3.84
C SER A 39 0.80 1.47 4.80
N SER A 40 1.08 1.66 6.10
CA SER A 40 0.04 1.89 7.10
C SER A 40 0.51 2.74 8.29
N MET A 41 -0.46 3.24 9.03
CA MET A 41 -0.29 3.86 10.35
C MET A 41 -1.31 3.22 11.33
N PRO A 42 -0.87 2.50 12.38
CA PRO A 42 0.51 2.08 12.64
C PRO A 42 1.11 1.26 11.49
N SER A 43 2.43 1.34 11.31
CA SER A 43 3.16 0.57 10.30
C SER A 43 3.15 -0.93 10.61
N ALA A 44 3.21 -1.76 9.58
CA ALA A 44 3.37 -3.20 9.76
C ALA A 44 4.63 -3.53 10.61
N GLY A 45 4.40 -4.27 11.69
CA GLY A 45 5.40 -4.65 12.69
C GLY A 45 5.73 -3.57 13.71
N GLU A 46 5.08 -2.39 13.65
CA GLU A 46 5.33 -1.30 14.59
C GLU A 46 4.91 -1.65 16.02
N VAL A 47 5.69 -1.20 16.99
CA VAL A 47 5.35 -1.24 18.42
C VAL A 47 5.02 0.17 18.86
N VAL A 48 3.75 0.43 19.20
CA VAL A 48 3.26 1.74 19.64
C VAL A 48 3.14 1.79 21.16
N SER A 49 3.54 2.91 21.75
CA SER A 49 3.47 3.14 23.21
C SER A 49 2.10 3.64 23.69
N GLN A 50 1.16 3.87 22.78
CA GLN A 50 -0.20 4.28 23.07
C GLN A 50 -1.15 3.63 22.06
N ALA A 51 -2.35 3.28 22.50
CA ALA A 51 -3.37 2.75 21.61
C ALA A 51 -3.78 3.83 20.58
N PRO A 52 -3.66 3.55 19.27
CA PRO A 52 -4.08 4.50 18.25
C PRO A 52 -5.61 4.57 18.21
N GLN A 53 -6.16 5.72 17.83
CA GLN A 53 -7.61 5.88 17.65
C GLN A 53 -8.07 5.44 16.26
N LEU A 54 -7.14 5.38 15.30
CA LEU A 54 -7.40 5.15 13.89
C LEU A 54 -6.29 4.27 13.32
N VAL A 55 -6.68 3.31 12.48
CA VAL A 55 -5.75 2.61 11.59
C VAL A 55 -5.96 3.15 10.18
N GLN A 56 -4.87 3.49 9.51
CA GLN A 56 -4.85 3.97 8.12
C GLN A 56 -3.99 3.04 7.28
N VAL A 57 -4.45 2.69 6.08
CA VAL A 57 -3.75 1.84 5.13
C VAL A 57 -3.77 2.48 3.76
N TRP A 58 -2.59 2.64 3.15
CA TRP A 58 -2.42 3.06 1.78
C TRP A 58 -2.18 1.85 0.88
N PHE A 59 -2.78 1.87 -0.30
CA PHE A 59 -2.65 0.84 -1.32
C PHE A 59 -1.91 1.35 -2.55
N THR A 60 -1.39 0.42 -3.36
CA THR A 60 -0.62 0.76 -4.57
C THR A 60 -1.49 1.42 -5.66
N GLN A 61 -2.79 1.15 -5.68
CA GLN A 61 -3.76 1.62 -6.67
C GLN A 61 -4.98 2.27 -6.01
N GLU A 62 -5.75 3.03 -6.78
CA GLU A 62 -7.02 3.60 -6.31
C GLU A 62 -8.07 2.51 -6.09
N LEU A 63 -8.97 2.73 -5.12
CA LEU A 63 -10.02 1.78 -4.76
C LEU A 63 -11.39 2.19 -5.34
N PHE A 64 -12.18 1.23 -5.83
CA PHE A 64 -13.57 1.48 -6.19
C PHE A 64 -14.43 1.71 -4.94
N ARG A 65 -15.22 2.79 -4.90
CA ARG A 65 -16.23 3.02 -3.85
C ARG A 65 -17.49 2.18 -4.09
N ARG A 66 -17.38 0.86 -3.94
CA ARG A 66 -18.51 -0.08 -3.97
C ARG A 66 -18.72 -0.66 -2.57
N GLU A 67 -19.93 -0.52 -2.07
CA GLU A 67 -20.35 -1.07 -0.79
C GLU A 67 -20.05 -2.58 -0.71
N GLY A 68 -19.42 -3.00 0.39
CA GLY A 68 -19.09 -4.40 0.67
C GLY A 68 -17.93 -5.00 -0.14
N GLN A 69 -17.20 -4.21 -0.93
CA GLN A 69 -16.05 -4.69 -1.73
C GLN A 69 -14.68 -4.33 -1.16
N ASN A 70 -14.61 -3.28 -0.34
CA ASN A 70 -13.41 -2.91 0.39
C ASN A 70 -13.71 -3.02 1.86
N ASP A 71 -12.75 -3.51 2.62
CA ASP A 71 -12.91 -3.79 4.03
C ASP A 71 -11.60 -3.62 4.78
N LEU A 72 -11.70 -3.17 6.03
CA LEU A 72 -10.58 -2.99 6.94
C LEU A 72 -11.03 -3.37 8.35
N GLU A 73 -10.57 -4.54 8.80
CA GLU A 73 -10.95 -5.11 10.08
C GLU A 73 -9.73 -5.19 11.00
N VAL A 74 -9.92 -4.91 12.29
CA VAL A 74 -8.84 -4.97 13.28
C VAL A 74 -9.21 -5.92 14.40
N TYR A 75 -8.34 -6.89 14.64
CA TYR A 75 -8.49 -7.93 15.65
C TYR A 75 -7.47 -7.73 16.77
N GLY A 76 -7.92 -7.85 18.01
CA GLY A 76 -7.09 -7.77 19.21
C GLY A 76 -6.31 -9.05 19.49
N PRO A 77 -5.52 -9.07 20.59
CA PRO A 77 -4.69 -10.21 20.98
C PRO A 77 -5.48 -11.48 21.33
N ASP A 78 -6.77 -11.33 21.62
CA ASP A 78 -7.74 -12.38 21.92
C ASP A 78 -8.58 -12.80 20.70
N ASP A 79 -8.18 -12.36 19.50
CA ASP A 79 -8.87 -12.61 18.22
C ASP A 79 -10.30 -12.05 18.19
N GLN A 80 -10.62 -11.08 19.07
CA GLN A 80 -11.87 -10.33 19.01
C GLN A 80 -11.72 -9.11 18.11
N ARG A 81 -12.80 -8.75 17.40
CA ARG A 81 -12.83 -7.54 16.58
C ARG A 81 -12.90 -6.30 17.47
N VAL A 82 -11.95 -5.38 17.27
CA VAL A 82 -11.74 -4.18 18.12
C VAL A 82 -11.89 -2.86 17.37
N ASP A 83 -12.26 -2.90 16.09
CA ASP A 83 -12.64 -1.71 15.33
C ASP A 83 -14.13 -1.33 15.52
N GLN A 84 -14.54 -0.22 14.92
CA GLN A 84 -15.91 0.30 14.99
C GLN A 84 -16.78 -0.04 13.77
N ASP A 85 -16.31 -0.91 12.86
CA ASP A 85 -17.02 -1.29 11.63
C ASP A 85 -17.37 -0.09 10.74
N ASP A 86 -16.50 0.91 10.72
CA ASP A 86 -16.65 2.18 10.01
C ASP A 86 -15.58 2.39 8.92
N ALA A 87 -15.07 1.28 8.36
CA ALA A 87 -14.04 1.32 7.33
C ALA A 87 -14.46 2.20 6.14
N ALA A 88 -13.63 3.18 5.81
CA ALA A 88 -13.94 4.18 4.78
C ALA A 88 -12.72 4.48 3.91
N ILE A 89 -12.97 4.60 2.61
CA ILE A 89 -12.01 5.12 1.63
C ILE A 89 -12.03 6.64 1.73
N ASP A 90 -10.87 7.26 1.83
CA ASP A 90 -10.74 8.72 1.92
C ASP A 90 -11.31 9.40 0.66
N ASP A 91 -11.89 10.59 0.86
CA ASP A 91 -12.56 11.34 -0.21
C ASP A 91 -11.56 11.98 -1.18
N ASP A 92 -10.42 12.44 -0.66
CA ASP A 92 -9.36 13.15 -1.38
C ASP A 92 -8.26 12.19 -1.89
N ASP A 93 -8.03 11.08 -1.19
CA ASP A 93 -7.09 10.02 -1.59
C ASP A 93 -7.77 8.64 -1.66
N ARG A 94 -8.15 8.22 -2.87
CA ARG A 94 -8.79 6.92 -3.10
C ARG A 94 -7.87 5.72 -2.87
N LYS A 95 -6.60 5.92 -2.56
CA LYS A 95 -5.67 4.86 -2.16
C LYS A 95 -5.62 4.66 -0.65
N LEU A 96 -6.24 5.54 0.12
CA LEU A 96 -6.27 5.49 1.57
C LEU A 96 -7.60 4.90 2.05
N MET A 97 -7.52 3.86 2.88
CA MET A 97 -8.65 3.37 3.68
C MET A 97 -8.32 3.50 5.16
N SER A 98 -9.32 3.86 5.97
CA SER A 98 -9.16 4.02 7.40
C SER A 98 -10.31 3.40 8.18
N VAL A 99 -10.04 2.99 9.43
CA VAL A 99 -11.04 2.44 10.34
C VAL A 99 -10.75 2.89 11.76
N SER A 100 -11.80 3.25 12.51
CA SER A 100 -11.69 3.70 13.89
C SER A 100 -11.55 2.51 14.84
N LEU A 101 -10.73 2.68 15.88
CA LEU A 101 -10.56 1.68 16.94
C LEU A 101 -11.44 1.99 18.16
N GLN A 102 -11.77 0.96 18.93
CA GLN A 102 -12.37 1.09 20.25
C GLN A 102 -11.37 1.73 21.23
N SER A 103 -11.87 2.30 22.33
CA SER A 103 -11.04 2.86 23.40
C SER A 103 -10.51 1.77 24.34
N ASP A 104 -9.50 2.09 25.14
CA ASP A 104 -8.95 1.23 26.21
C ASP A 104 -8.47 -0.15 25.73
N LEU A 105 -7.87 -0.19 24.54
CA LEU A 105 -7.29 -1.40 23.96
C LEU A 105 -6.14 -1.96 24.81
N PRO A 106 -6.16 -3.25 25.19
CA PRO A 106 -5.12 -3.85 26.02
C PRO A 106 -3.77 -3.94 25.29
N ASN A 107 -2.68 -4.06 26.03
CA ASN A 107 -1.38 -4.36 25.44
C ASN A 107 -1.39 -5.73 24.75
N GLY A 108 -0.74 -5.83 23.59
CA GLY A 108 -0.59 -7.07 22.84
C GLY A 108 -0.47 -6.87 21.33
N VAL A 109 -0.52 -7.98 20.59
CA VAL A 109 -0.42 -8.00 19.13
C VAL A 109 -1.81 -7.84 18.53
N TYR A 110 -1.93 -6.93 17.58
CA TYR A 110 -3.14 -6.64 16.82
C TYR A 110 -2.94 -7.07 15.38
N THR A 111 -3.97 -7.67 14.79
CA THR A 111 -3.98 -8.09 13.39
C THR A 111 -4.96 -7.23 12.60
N VAL A 112 -4.47 -6.58 11.56
CA VAL A 112 -5.27 -5.80 10.62
C VAL A 112 -5.45 -6.64 9.37
N ARG A 113 -6.69 -6.94 9.02
CA ARG A 113 -7.07 -7.64 7.79
C ARG A 113 -7.69 -6.65 6.83
N TRP A 114 -7.35 -6.76 5.55
CA TRP A 114 -7.88 -5.87 4.52
C TRP A 114 -8.32 -6.66 3.30
N ARG A 115 -9.30 -6.10 2.60
CA ARG A 115 -9.75 -6.52 1.28
C ARG A 115 -9.97 -5.27 0.43
N THR A 116 -9.57 -5.32 -0.84
CA THR A 116 -9.65 -4.19 -1.75
C THR A 116 -10.21 -4.61 -3.10
N LEU A 117 -10.83 -3.65 -3.79
CA LEU A 117 -11.24 -3.76 -5.19
C LEU A 117 -10.60 -2.61 -5.96
N SER A 118 -9.63 -2.93 -6.81
CA SER A 118 -8.88 -1.95 -7.59
C SER A 118 -9.76 -1.23 -8.60
N ALA A 119 -9.62 0.10 -8.68
CA ALA A 119 -10.22 0.94 -9.69
C ALA A 119 -9.52 0.87 -11.06
N ASP A 120 -8.27 0.41 -11.08
CA ASP A 120 -7.41 0.46 -12.26
C ASP A 120 -7.57 -0.79 -13.15
N ASP A 121 -7.72 -1.96 -12.53
CA ASP A 121 -7.88 -3.25 -13.22
C ASP A 121 -9.17 -4.00 -12.86
N GLY A 122 -9.85 -3.63 -11.77
CA GLY A 122 -11.09 -4.28 -11.33
C GLY A 122 -10.89 -5.60 -10.60
N ASP A 123 -9.66 -5.97 -10.25
CA ASP A 123 -9.37 -7.18 -9.51
C ASP A 123 -9.45 -6.94 -7.99
N GLU A 124 -9.85 -8.00 -7.27
CA GLU A 124 -9.85 -8.05 -5.81
C GLU A 124 -8.47 -8.45 -5.28
N ALA A 125 -8.10 -7.92 -4.12
CA ALA A 125 -6.94 -8.36 -3.35
C ALA A 125 -7.27 -8.39 -1.85
N ASP A 126 -6.54 -9.21 -1.11
CA ASP A 126 -6.68 -9.36 0.34
C ASP A 126 -5.34 -9.63 1.00
N GLY A 127 -5.26 -9.33 2.29
CA GLY A 127 -4.08 -9.62 3.08
C GLY A 127 -4.22 -9.20 4.54
N GLU A 128 -3.13 -9.35 5.28
CA GLU A 128 -3.06 -8.99 6.68
C GLU A 128 -1.68 -8.48 7.07
N PHE A 129 -1.64 -7.63 8.10
CA PHE A 129 -0.42 -7.25 8.79
C PHE A 129 -0.68 -7.11 10.29
N GLN A 130 0.38 -6.95 11.08
CA GLN A 130 0.27 -6.83 12.53
C GLN A 130 0.95 -5.58 13.04
N PHE A 131 0.47 -5.03 14.15
CA PHE A 131 1.18 -4.05 14.97
C PHE A 131 1.03 -4.45 16.45
N THR A 132 1.85 -3.88 17.33
CA THR A 132 1.82 -4.21 18.76
C THR A 132 1.56 -2.97 19.58
N ILE A 133 0.59 -3.02 20.49
CA ILE A 133 0.41 -2.01 21.53
C ILE A 133 1.21 -2.44 22.75
N GLN A 134 2.16 -1.61 23.17
CA GLN A 134 2.90 -1.76 24.40
C GLN A 134 2.87 -0.43 25.14
N ALA A 135 1.71 -0.10 25.69
CA ALA A 135 1.57 1.06 26.54
C ALA A 135 2.39 0.88 27.82
N ASP A 136 3.22 1.87 28.11
CA ASP A 136 3.79 2.02 29.43
C ASP A 136 2.62 2.16 30.40
N GLU A 137 2.51 1.23 31.35
CA GLU A 137 1.51 1.26 32.40
C GLU A 137 1.50 2.69 32.96
N PRO A 138 0.35 3.39 33.01
CA PRO A 138 0.31 4.72 33.57
C PRO A 138 0.95 4.61 34.95
N ALA A 139 2.09 5.28 35.14
CA ALA A 139 2.71 5.37 36.44
C ALA A 139 1.60 5.88 37.35
N ALA A 140 1.06 4.97 38.17
CA ALA A 140 -0.05 5.27 39.04
C ALA A 140 0.30 6.59 39.70
N GLU A 141 -0.48 7.63 39.40
CA GLU A 141 -0.35 8.90 40.08
C GLU A 141 -0.41 8.53 41.55
N THR A 142 0.74 8.61 42.20
CA THR A 142 0.84 8.49 43.63
C THR A 142 0.10 9.71 44.13
N SER A 143 -1.20 9.54 44.33
CA SER A 143 -2.03 10.45 45.09
C SER A 143 -1.21 10.78 46.33
N PRO A 144 -0.82 12.05 46.56
CA PRO A 144 -0.06 12.37 47.75
C PRO A 144 -0.92 11.95 48.94
N THR A 145 -0.45 10.92 49.64
CA THR A 145 -0.89 10.55 50.98
C THR A 145 -1.10 11.82 51.77
N THR A 146 -2.35 12.07 52.17
CA THR A 146 -2.71 13.15 53.08
C THR A 146 -1.84 13.03 54.32
N ALA A 147 -0.87 13.92 54.47
CA ALA A 147 -0.10 14.07 55.69
C ALA A 147 -1.08 14.36 56.85
N PRO A 148 -0.95 13.73 58.02
CA PRO A 148 -1.81 14.06 59.14
C PRO A 148 -1.52 15.50 59.57
N THR A 149 -2.58 16.31 59.59
CA THR A 149 -2.64 17.67 60.13
C THR A 149 -1.90 17.78 61.47
N PRO A 150 -0.84 18.59 61.59
CA PRO A 150 -0.45 19.14 62.87
C PRO A 150 -1.37 20.32 63.22
N ALA A 151 -1.97 20.27 64.41
CA ALA A 151 -2.79 21.33 64.99
C ALA A 151 -2.05 22.68 65.06
N PRO A 152 -2.76 23.83 65.08
CA PRO A 152 -2.15 25.15 64.96
C PRO A 152 -1.56 25.60 66.30
N VAL A 153 -0.30 26.02 66.31
CA VAL A 153 0.30 26.76 67.44
C VAL A 153 0.87 28.09 66.94
N LYS A 154 0.57 29.12 67.73
CA LYS A 154 0.57 30.56 67.45
C LYS A 154 1.96 31.17 67.19
N ALA A 155 1.97 32.08 66.22
CA ALA A 155 2.68 33.37 66.10
C ALA A 155 4.05 33.60 66.79
N GLN A 156 5.05 33.95 65.98
CA GLN A 156 6.14 34.85 66.37
C GLN A 156 6.55 35.78 65.19
N PRO A 157 6.83 37.10 65.39
CA PRO A 157 7.06 38.11 64.33
C PRO A 157 8.51 38.14 63.75
N PRO A 158 8.79 38.99 62.73
CA PRO A 158 9.84 38.79 61.71
C PRO A 158 11.22 39.38 62.10
N PRO A 159 12.26 39.15 61.26
CA PRO A 159 12.91 40.32 60.69
C PRO A 159 13.07 40.30 59.16
N THR A 160 12.62 41.41 58.59
CA THR A 160 13.15 42.20 57.47
C THR A 160 14.42 41.71 56.78
N ASN A 161 14.34 41.54 55.45
CA ASN A 161 15.30 42.19 54.56
C ASN A 161 14.63 42.67 53.27
N THR A 162 15.11 43.84 52.88
CA THR A 162 14.58 44.83 51.96
C THR A 162 15.01 44.54 50.51
N VAL A 163 14.01 44.58 49.61
CA VAL A 163 13.93 45.17 48.26
C VAL A 163 15.17 45.30 47.37
N GLU A 164 15.10 44.75 46.15
CA GLU A 164 15.48 45.40 44.87
C GLU A 164 14.85 44.58 43.71
N SER A 165 13.80 45.02 42.98
CA SER A 165 13.78 45.98 41.84
C SER A 165 14.78 45.57 40.75
N THR A 166 14.43 45.10 39.55
CA THR A 166 13.82 45.79 38.37
C THR A 166 14.25 44.88 37.18
N GLU A 167 13.46 44.54 36.16
CA GLU A 167 13.13 45.40 35.03
C GLU A 167 12.13 44.75 34.07
N THR A 168 11.19 45.57 33.61
CA THR A 168 10.29 45.41 32.48
C THR A 168 11.06 45.49 31.16
N GLN A 169 10.89 44.54 30.24
CA GLN A 169 11.05 44.86 28.81
C GLN A 169 9.90 44.31 27.97
N THR A 170 9.11 45.27 27.50
CA THR A 170 8.14 45.24 26.41
C THR A 170 8.86 45.10 25.08
N MET A 171 8.53 44.09 24.27
CA MET A 171 8.64 44.14 22.81
C MET A 171 7.47 43.33 22.23
N THR A 172 6.35 43.99 21.93
CA THR A 172 5.93 44.42 20.58
C THR A 172 5.45 43.25 19.71
N PRO A 173 4.13 43.14 19.44
CA PRO A 173 3.61 42.21 18.45
C PRO A 173 3.88 42.72 17.03
N PRO A 174 4.21 41.86 16.05
CA PRO A 174 4.28 42.28 14.65
C PRO A 174 2.87 42.51 14.07
N PRO A 175 2.75 43.35 13.02
CA PRO A 175 1.50 43.94 12.56
C PRO A 175 0.66 42.99 11.71
N ILE A 176 -0.65 43.16 11.83
CA ILE A 176 -1.67 42.71 10.88
C ILE A 176 -1.52 43.54 9.60
N LEU A 177 -1.35 42.86 8.45
CA LEU A 177 -1.49 43.45 7.12
C LEU A 177 -2.80 42.93 6.53
N ASP A 178 -3.79 43.82 6.49
CA ASP A 178 -4.97 43.70 5.65
C ASP A 178 -4.62 44.07 4.19
N SER A 179 -5.44 43.55 3.25
CA SER A 179 -5.67 44.06 1.87
C SER A 179 -4.59 43.62 0.84
N GLU A 180 -4.85 43.08 -0.35
CA GLU A 180 -5.96 43.23 -1.31
C GLU A 180 -5.84 42.17 -2.43
N ASP A 181 -6.99 41.78 -2.98
CA ASP A 181 -7.29 41.45 -4.39
C ASP A 181 -6.35 40.56 -5.22
N ASN A 182 -6.82 39.35 -5.59
CA ASN A 182 -6.76 38.91 -6.99
C ASN A 182 -7.80 37.83 -7.36
N GLU A 183 -8.90 38.32 -7.94
CA GLU A 183 -9.62 37.81 -9.11
C GLU A 183 -9.88 36.29 -9.31
N SER A 184 -11.17 35.96 -9.23
CA SER A 184 -11.80 34.77 -9.79
C SER A 184 -11.69 34.74 -11.33
N PRO A 185 -11.26 33.61 -11.95
CA PRO A 185 -11.57 33.34 -13.35
C PRO A 185 -12.94 32.65 -13.47
N PRO A 186 -13.72 32.96 -14.53
CA PRO A 186 -15.07 32.45 -14.70
C PRO A 186 -15.10 30.97 -15.10
N ALA A 187 -16.18 30.30 -14.71
CA ALA A 187 -16.59 29.01 -15.23
C ALA A 187 -16.71 29.04 -16.78
N PRO A 188 -16.23 28.02 -17.50
CA PRO A 188 -16.75 27.76 -18.84
C PRO A 188 -18.06 26.98 -18.76
N ALA A 189 -19.02 27.54 -19.49
CA ALA A 189 -20.38 27.11 -19.71
C ALA A 189 -20.57 25.61 -20.02
N SER A 190 -21.74 25.14 -19.61
CA SER A 190 -22.43 23.97 -20.15
C SER A 190 -22.41 23.96 -21.68
N GLN A 191 -21.87 22.90 -22.27
CA GLN A 191 -22.24 22.48 -23.62
C GLN A 191 -22.74 21.05 -23.59
N THR A 192 -24.06 20.96 -23.64
CA THR A 192 -24.83 19.87 -24.22
C THR A 192 -24.37 19.68 -25.68
N GLU A 193 -23.56 18.66 -25.95
CA GLU A 193 -23.46 18.07 -27.29
C GLU A 193 -24.05 16.67 -27.24
N GLN A 194 -25.34 16.62 -27.56
CA GLN A 194 -25.98 15.45 -28.12
C GLN A 194 -25.44 15.27 -29.54
N GLY A 195 -24.78 14.14 -29.81
CA GLY A 195 -24.31 13.76 -31.16
C GLY A 195 -24.29 12.23 -31.29
N PRO A 196 -24.64 11.68 -32.46
CA PRO A 196 -25.51 10.50 -32.57
C PRO A 196 -24.78 9.16 -32.43
N GLY A 197 -25.55 8.17 -31.96
CA GLY A 197 -25.14 6.79 -31.83
C GLY A 197 -24.53 6.21 -33.11
N ILE A 198 -23.38 5.58 -32.95
CA ILE A 198 -22.80 4.66 -33.92
C ILE A 198 -23.03 3.24 -33.39
N PRO A 199 -23.78 2.39 -34.11
CA PRO A 199 -24.14 1.06 -33.66
C PRO A 199 -22.96 0.10 -33.61
N CYS A 200 -23.02 -0.79 -32.63
CA CYS A 200 -22.20 -1.98 -32.46
C CYS A 200 -21.97 -2.70 -33.80
N LEU A 201 -20.70 -2.88 -34.18
CA LEU A 201 -20.32 -3.87 -35.17
C LEU A 201 -19.27 -4.77 -34.56
N GLY A 202 -19.70 -5.98 -34.20
CA GLY A 202 -18.83 -7.04 -33.77
C GLY A 202 -17.81 -7.35 -34.85
N SER A 203 -16.54 -7.36 -34.48
CA SER A 203 -15.52 -8.08 -35.23
C SER A 203 -15.13 -9.29 -34.43
N ALA A 204 -15.56 -10.44 -34.94
CA ALA A 204 -15.07 -11.74 -34.56
C ALA A 204 -13.54 -11.81 -34.65
N ALA A 205 -12.97 -12.62 -33.76
CA ALA A 205 -11.59 -13.07 -33.81
C ALA A 205 -11.21 -13.66 -35.19
N PRO A 206 -9.91 -13.74 -35.47
CA PRO A 206 -9.35 -15.08 -35.48
C PRO A 206 -8.08 -15.20 -34.63
N ALA A 207 -8.21 -16.03 -33.60
CA ALA A 207 -7.13 -16.84 -33.09
C ALA A 207 -6.56 -17.69 -34.23
N LEU A 208 -5.29 -17.49 -34.61
CA LEU A 208 -4.46 -18.46 -35.31
C LEU A 208 -3.03 -17.92 -35.47
N LEU A 209 -2.19 -18.11 -34.44
CA LEU A 209 -0.74 -18.37 -34.62
C LEU A 209 -0.07 -18.83 -33.32
N LEU A 210 -0.62 -19.87 -32.68
CA LEU A 210 0.09 -20.67 -31.66
C LEU A 210 -0.08 -22.17 -31.93
N LEU A 211 0.18 -22.61 -33.16
CA LEU A 211 0.20 -24.03 -33.55
C LEU A 211 1.56 -24.46 -34.13
N GLY A 212 2.61 -23.65 -33.96
CA GLY A 212 3.97 -23.95 -34.45
C GLY A 212 4.93 -24.56 -33.42
N THR A 213 4.73 -24.34 -32.12
CA THR A 213 5.72 -24.70 -31.09
C THR A 213 5.40 -25.98 -30.30
N VAL A 214 4.14 -26.42 -30.27
CA VAL A 214 3.73 -27.61 -29.49
C VAL A 214 4.08 -28.93 -30.20
N VAL A 215 4.23 -28.96 -31.53
CA VAL A 215 4.52 -30.19 -32.29
C VAL A 215 6.02 -30.58 -32.25
N LEU A 216 6.95 -29.65 -32.01
CA LEU A 216 8.37 -29.99 -31.86
C LEU A 216 8.78 -30.40 -30.42
N ALA A 217 8.03 -29.97 -29.40
CA ALA A 217 8.29 -30.39 -28.01
C ALA A 217 7.76 -31.82 -27.72
N GLY A 218 6.67 -32.24 -28.37
CA GLY A 218 6.09 -33.58 -28.21
C GLY A 218 6.89 -34.72 -28.84
N ARG A 219 7.70 -34.43 -29.87
CA ARG A 219 8.54 -35.44 -30.56
C ARG A 219 9.88 -35.70 -29.87
N ARG A 220 10.38 -34.78 -29.04
CA ARG A 220 11.64 -34.97 -28.27
C ARG A 220 11.42 -35.65 -26.92
N ARG A 221 10.26 -35.54 -26.27
CA ARG A 221 9.97 -36.25 -25.01
C ARG A 221 9.79 -37.77 -25.17
N ARG A 222 9.20 -38.25 -26.27
CA ARG A 222 9.02 -39.71 -26.53
C ARG A 222 10.31 -40.47 -26.88
N LEU A 223 11.42 -39.77 -27.15
CA LEU A 223 12.73 -40.38 -27.44
C LEU A 223 13.60 -40.54 -26.19
N ILE A 224 13.28 -39.82 -25.11
CA ILE A 224 14.04 -39.90 -23.85
C ILE A 224 13.51 -41.04 -22.96
N GLU A 225 12.21 -41.34 -22.99
CA GLU A 225 11.62 -42.45 -22.22
C GLU A 225 11.90 -43.85 -22.79
N ARG A 226 12.27 -43.98 -24.07
CA ARG A 226 12.66 -45.28 -24.65
C ARG A 226 14.10 -45.69 -24.31
N ARG A 227 14.94 -44.77 -23.83
CA ARG A 227 16.32 -45.10 -23.40
C ARG A 227 16.42 -45.48 -21.93
N SER A 228 15.46 -45.13 -21.08
CA SER A 228 15.48 -45.48 -19.65
C SER A 228 14.87 -46.85 -19.33
N GLN A 229 14.07 -47.44 -20.23
CA GLN A 229 13.51 -48.80 -20.02
C GLN A 229 14.28 -49.93 -20.73
N GLY A 230 15.29 -49.61 -21.55
CA GLY A 230 16.13 -50.60 -22.23
C GLY A 230 17.41 -50.99 -21.48
N ILE A 231 17.75 -50.30 -20.39
CA ILE A 231 19.05 -50.45 -19.71
C ILE A 231 18.96 -51.38 -18.47
N TRP A 232 17.76 -51.70 -17.98
CA TRP A 232 17.58 -52.58 -16.82
C TRP A 232 17.25 -54.05 -17.15
N ARG A 233 17.10 -54.43 -18.43
CA ARG A 233 16.81 -55.83 -18.82
C ARG A 233 18.03 -56.73 -19.04
N ASN A 234 19.25 -56.21 -18.94
CA ASN A 234 20.49 -56.98 -19.17
C ASN A 234 21.29 -57.30 -17.88
N LEU A 235 20.71 -57.13 -16.69
CA LEU A 235 21.40 -57.35 -15.41
C LEU A 235 20.77 -58.43 -14.52
N SER A 236 19.88 -59.29 -15.05
CA SER A 236 19.19 -60.30 -14.23
C SER A 236 18.98 -61.64 -14.95
N GLY A 237 20.04 -62.23 -15.53
CA GLY A 237 19.89 -63.52 -16.21
C GLY A 237 21.19 -64.21 -16.57
N GLU A 238 22.09 -64.40 -15.60
CA GLU A 238 23.17 -65.40 -15.70
C GLU A 238 23.24 -66.18 -14.39
N SER A 239 22.43 -67.23 -14.30
CA SER A 239 22.61 -68.33 -13.35
C SER A 239 21.84 -69.56 -13.83
N SER A 240 22.61 -70.62 -14.10
CA SER A 240 22.23 -72.03 -14.34
C SER A 240 21.83 -72.44 -15.76
#